data_AF-E3I8G6-F1
#
_entry.id   AF-E3I8G6-F1
#
_cell.length_a   1.000
_cell.length_b   1.000
_cell.length_c   1.000
_cell.angle_alpha   90.00
_cell.angle_beta   90.00
_cell.angle_gamma   90.00
#
_symmetry.space_group_name_H-M   'P 1'
#
loop_
_entity.id
_entity.type
_entity.pdbx_description
1 polymer ?
#
loop_
_entity_poly.entity_id
_entity_poly.type
_entity_poly.pdbx_seq_one_letter_code
_entity_poly.pdbx_strand_id
1 'polypeptide(L)'
;MGVQNGTFEPEEIKRRKALAYLLGIGEAEAGDTSLNGRLSIIAKLKAARRTEIARGQAGSWLYDVNRHLNICASLRREYEALEEMLANDLESAAPSNAAIARRGFGEKRMSRGAGGL
;
A
#
# COMPACT_ATOMS: atom_id res chain seq x y z
N MET A 1 19.06 22.97 3.12
CA MET A 1 18.28 21.74 3.41
C MET A 1 16.84 22.15 3.65
N GLY A 2 16.04 22.22 2.58
CA GLY A 2 14.63 22.64 2.67
C GLY A 2 13.80 21.50 3.23
N VAL A 3 13.40 21.61 4.50
CA VAL A 3 12.39 20.72 5.09
C VAL A 3 11.08 21.08 4.40
N GLN A 4 10.67 20.27 3.42
CA GLN A 4 9.32 20.36 2.90
C GLN A 4 8.40 19.97 4.06
N ASN A 5 7.88 20.98 4.77
CA ASN A 5 6.76 20.81 5.69
C ASN A 5 5.54 20.48 4.83
N GLY A 6 5.49 19.24 4.33
CA GLY A 6 4.27 18.68 3.79
C GLY A 6 3.25 18.72 4.91
N THR A 7 2.17 19.47 4.70
CA THR A 7 0.95 19.33 5.49
C THR A 7 0.51 17.88 5.40
N PHE A 8 0.88 17.08 6.40
CA PHE A 8 0.37 15.71 6.52
C PHE A 8 -1.15 15.80 6.62
N GLU A 9 -1.85 15.02 5.80
CA GLU A 9 -3.29 14.93 5.86
C GLU A 9 -3.71 14.56 7.29
N PRO A 10 -4.80 15.15 7.84
CA PRO A 10 -5.20 14.93 9.23
C PRO A 10 -5.40 13.45 9.55
N GLU A 11 -5.77 12.63 8.56
CA GLU A 11 -5.91 11.18 8.70
C GLU A 11 -4.56 10.45 8.84
N GLU A 12 -3.49 10.90 8.18
CA GLU A 12 -2.15 10.32 8.32
C GLU A 12 -1.58 10.59 9.72
N ILE A 13 -1.79 11.79 10.25
CA ILE A 13 -1.39 12.15 11.61
C ILE A 13 -2.13 11.26 12.62
N LYS A 14 -3.45 11.07 12.44
CA LYS A 14 -4.24 10.19 13.30
C LYS A 14 -3.76 8.75 13.22
N ARG A 15 -3.53 8.21 12.01
CA ARG A 15 -2.99 6.86 11.79
C ARG A 15 -1.66 6.68 12.53
N ARG A 16 -0.70 7.57 12.29
CA ARG A 16 0.64 7.52 12.89
C ARG A 16 0.58 7.49 14.42
N LYS A 17 -0.18 8.41 15.02
CA LYS A 17 -0.34 8.45 16.49
C LYS A 17 -1.03 7.21 17.04
N ALA A 18 -2.07 6.74 16.36
CA ALA A 18 -2.80 5.53 16.76
C ALA A 18 -1.89 4.30 16.72
N LEU A 19 -1.10 4.11 15.66
CA LEU A 19 -0.17 2.99 15.52
C LEU A 19 0.96 3.05 16.54
N ALA A 20 1.55 4.24 16.76
CA ALA A 20 2.59 4.44 17.76
C ALA A 20 2.11 4.03 19.15
N TYR A 21 0.90 4.48 19.54
CA TYR A 21 0.28 4.12 20.81
C TYR A 21 -0.06 2.62 20.89
N LEU A 22 -0.69 2.06 19.86
CA LEU A 22 -1.21 0.69 19.89
C LEU A 22 -0.11 -0.38 19.93
N LEU A 23 0.98 -0.13 19.20
CA LEU A 23 2.12 -1.04 19.05
C LEU A 23 3.28 -0.72 20.00
N GLY A 24 3.29 0.44 20.65
CA GLY A 24 4.41 0.89 21.47
C GLY A 24 5.67 1.16 20.67
N ILE A 25 5.53 1.70 19.45
CA ILE A 25 6.63 2.04 18.54
C ILE A 25 6.77 3.55 18.36
N GLY A 26 7.90 4.00 17.81
CA GLY A 26 8.12 5.42 17.53
C GLY A 26 7.22 5.96 16.41
N GLU A 27 6.84 7.25 16.49
CA GLU A 27 6.02 7.90 15.46
C GLU A 27 6.68 7.92 14.08
N ALA A 28 8.01 7.99 14.01
CA ALA A 28 8.74 7.93 12.75
C ALA A 28 8.57 6.55 12.08
N GLU A 29 8.62 5.47 12.85
CA GLU A 29 8.37 4.12 12.35
C GLU A 29 6.89 3.93 11.96
N ALA A 30 5.96 4.40 12.80
CA ALA A 30 4.54 4.35 12.52
C ALA A 30 4.14 5.20 11.29
N GLY A 31 4.89 6.27 11.02
CA GLY A 31 4.71 7.15 9.88
C GLY A 31 5.30 6.64 8.57
N ASP A 32 6.03 5.51 8.58
CA ASP A 32 6.61 4.95 7.36
C ASP A 32 5.50 4.35 6.47
N THR A 33 5.22 5.04 5.35
CA THR A 33 4.24 4.65 4.34
C THR A 33 4.86 3.90 3.17
N SER A 34 6.17 3.66 3.18
CA SER A 34 6.83 2.83 2.18
C SER A 34 6.31 1.40 2.21
N LEU A 35 6.51 0.65 1.12
CA LEU A 35 6.11 -0.75 1.04
C LEU A 35 6.69 -1.58 2.21
N ASN A 36 7.98 -1.41 2.49
CA ASN A 36 8.65 -2.09 3.58
C ASN A 36 8.13 -1.65 4.96
N GLY A 37 7.89 -0.35 5.14
CA GLY A 37 7.30 0.21 6.35
C GLY A 37 5.95 -0.40 6.66
N ARG A 38 5.05 -0.42 5.68
CA ARG A 38 3.71 -1.03 5.83
C ARG A 38 3.77 -2.51 6.13
N LEU A 39 4.62 -3.28 5.43
CA LEU A 39 4.80 -4.71 5.71
C LEU A 39 5.29 -4.96 7.14
N SER A 40 6.22 -4.13 7.63
CA SER A 40 6.69 -4.18 9.03
C SER A 40 5.56 -3.90 10.02
N ILE A 41 4.77 -2.86 9.78
CA ILE A 41 3.61 -2.50 10.62
C ILE A 41 2.58 -3.64 10.65
N ILE A 42 2.25 -4.23 9.49
CA ILE A 42 1.34 -5.38 9.40
C ILE A 42 1.86 -6.56 10.22
N ALA A 43 3.16 -6.87 10.13
CA ALA A 43 3.77 -7.94 10.91
C ALA A 43 3.65 -7.69 12.42
N LYS A 44 3.90 -6.45 12.87
CA LYS A 44 3.74 -6.05 14.28
C LYS A 44 2.29 -6.12 14.75
N LEU A 45 1.33 -5.68 13.94
CA LEU A 45 -0.10 -5.79 14.24
C LEU A 45 -0.54 -7.26 14.36
N LYS A 46 -0.05 -8.15 13.48
CA LYS A 46 -0.31 -9.59 13.58
C LYS A 46 0.23 -10.18 14.88
N ALA A 47 1.45 -9.81 15.27
CA ALA A 47 2.04 -10.27 16.53
C ALA A 47 1.22 -9.77 17.73
N ALA A 48 0.87 -8.48 17.76
CA ALA A 48 0.04 -7.89 18.81
C ALA A 48 -1.33 -8.57 18.91
N ARG A 49 -1.99 -8.87 17.77
CA ARG A 49 -3.27 -9.58 17.73
C ARG A 49 -3.14 -10.99 18.34
N ARG A 50 -2.09 -11.73 18.00
CA ARG A 50 -1.85 -13.07 18.54
C ARG A 50 -1.70 -13.04 20.06
N THR A 51 -0.95 -12.07 20.58
CA THR A 51 -0.82 -11.88 22.04
C THR A 51 -2.17 -11.58 22.69
N GLU A 52 -3.00 -10.74 22.07
CA GLU A 52 -4.30 -10.38 22.60
C GLU A 52 -5.29 -11.56 22.60
N ILE A 53 -5.30 -12.36 21.53
CA ILE A 53 -6.07 -13.61 21.46
C ILE A 53 -5.64 -14.57 22.57
N ALA A 54 -4.33 -14.74 22.78
CA ALA A 54 -3.82 -15.61 23.83
C ALA A 54 -4.24 -15.14 25.24
N ARG A 55 -4.25 -13.82 25.49
CA ARG A 55 -4.77 -13.25 26.75
C ARG A 55 -6.25 -13.55 26.95
N GLY A 56 -7.06 -13.37 25.90
CA GLY A 56 -8.49 -13.67 25.93
C GLY A 56 -8.77 -15.14 26.19
N GLN A 57 -8.03 -16.04 25.52
CA GLN A 57 -8.15 -17.50 25.72
C GLN A 57 -7.72 -17.94 27.13
N ALA A 58 -6.73 -17.27 27.72
CA ALA A 58 -6.28 -17.55 29.08
C ALA A 58 -7.21 -16.98 30.17
N GLY A 59 -8.27 -16.24 29.80
CA GLY A 59 -9.11 -15.51 30.76
C GLY A 59 -8.31 -14.44 31.53
N SER A 60 -7.27 -13.89 30.92
CA SER A 60 -6.40 -12.92 31.57
C SER A 60 -7.13 -11.60 31.79
N TRP A 61 -6.96 -11.00 32.96
CA TRP A 61 -7.41 -9.65 33.26
C TRP A 61 -6.74 -8.57 32.40
N LEU A 62 -5.63 -8.92 31.73
CA LEU A 62 -4.94 -8.05 30.78
C LEU A 62 -5.54 -8.10 29.36
N TYR A 63 -6.56 -8.92 29.14
CA TYR A 63 -7.29 -8.92 27.87
C TYR A 63 -8.12 -7.64 27.76
N ASP A 64 -7.86 -6.86 26.71
CA ASP A 64 -8.59 -5.64 26.42
C ASP A 64 -9.29 -5.77 25.05
N VAL A 65 -10.63 -5.84 25.10
CA VAL A 65 -11.49 -5.95 23.91
C VAL A 65 -11.33 -4.74 22.99
N ASN A 66 -11.22 -3.52 23.53
CA ASN A 66 -11.06 -2.32 22.71
C ASN A 66 -9.71 -2.32 22.02
N ARG A 67 -8.66 -2.72 22.73
CA ARG A 67 -7.34 -2.91 22.14
C ARG A 67 -7.37 -3.95 21.01
N HIS A 68 -8.03 -5.09 21.23
CA HIS A 68 -8.17 -6.13 20.21
C HIS A 68 -8.89 -5.60 18.95
N LEU A 69 -10.03 -4.92 19.11
CA LEU A 69 -10.79 -4.33 18.00
C LEU A 69 -9.97 -3.28 17.24
N ASN A 70 -9.24 -2.41 17.95
CA ASN A 70 -8.36 -1.42 17.34
C ASN A 70 -7.21 -2.05 16.54
N ILE A 71 -6.64 -3.17 17.01
CA ILE A 71 -5.65 -3.94 16.25
C ILE A 71 -6.27 -4.49 14.97
N CYS A 72 -7.45 -5.09 15.04
CA CYS A 72 -8.14 -5.64 13.87
C CYS A 72 -8.49 -4.56 12.84
N ALA A 73 -9.02 -3.42 13.29
CA ALA A 73 -9.36 -2.29 12.42
C ALA A 73 -8.11 -1.69 11.75
N SER A 74 -7.02 -1.51 12.51
CA SER A 74 -5.76 -0.99 11.97
C SER A 74 -5.15 -1.95 10.96
N LEU A 75 -5.15 -3.26 11.27
CA LEU A 75 -4.63 -4.29 10.37
C LEU A 75 -5.39 -4.34 9.05
N ARG A 76 -6.72 -4.21 9.08
CA ARG A 76 -7.55 -4.10 7.87
C ARG A 76 -7.14 -2.89 7.02
N ARG A 77 -7.01 -1.71 7.63
CA ARG A 77 -6.63 -0.49 6.91
C ARG A 77 -5.24 -0.58 6.27
N GLU A 78 -4.27 -1.18 6.97
CA GLU A 78 -2.93 -1.36 6.38
C GLU A 78 -2.94 -2.33 5.20
N TYR A 79 -3.79 -3.35 5.23
CA TYR A 79 -3.98 -4.25 4.10
C TYR A 79 -4.63 -3.56 2.90
N GLU A 80 -5.71 -2.80 3.12
CA GLU A 80 -6.37 -2.02 2.07
C GLU A 80 -5.38 -1.04 1.41
N ALA A 81 -4.56 -0.34 2.20
CA ALA A 81 -3.53 0.57 1.68
C ALA A 81 -2.41 -0.17 0.92
N LEU A 82 -2.02 -1.37 1.36
CA LEU A 82 -1.03 -2.19 0.66
C LEU A 82 -1.56 -2.68 -0.70
N GLU A 83 -2.82 -3.11 -0.74
CA GLU A 83 -3.48 -3.53 -1.98
C GLU A 83 -3.58 -2.37 -2.98
N GLU A 84 -3.94 -1.17 -2.51
CA GLU A 84 -3.98 0.04 -3.33
C GLU A 84 -2.59 0.39 -3.91
N MET A 85 -1.54 0.31 -3.09
CA MET A 85 -0.16 0.52 -3.57
C MET A 85 0.24 -0.48 -4.66
N LEU A 86 -0.06 -1.77 -4.46
CA LEU A 86 0.25 -2.81 -5.45
C LEU A 86 -0.56 -2.63 -6.74
N ALA A 87 -1.82 -2.21 -6.64
CA ALA A 87 -2.66 -1.91 -7.79
C ALA A 87 -2.10 -0.73 -8.61
N ASN A 88 -1.68 0.34 -7.92
CA ASN A 88 -1.07 1.51 -8.57
C ASN A 88 0.26 1.17 -9.25
N ASP A 89 1.09 0.34 -8.62
CA ASP A 89 2.35 -0.13 -9.20
C ASP A 89 2.12 -0.97 -10.48
N LEU A 90 1.08 -1.82 -10.48
CA LEU A 90 0.68 -2.61 -11.66
C LEU A 90 0.15 -1.73 -12.79
N GLU A 91 -0.66 -0.72 -12.49
CA GLU A 91 -1.17 0.23 -13.48
C GLU A 91 -0.03 1.08 -14.07
N SER A 92 0.93 1.51 -13.23
CA SER A 92 2.12 2.22 -13.68
C SER A 92 3.06 1.35 -14.53
N ALA A 93 3.07 0.03 -14.32
CA ALA A 93 3.89 -0.91 -15.07
C ALA A 93 3.25 -1.31 -16.42
N ALA A 94 1.95 -1.10 -16.61
CA ALA A 94 1.29 -1.36 -17.88
C ALA A 94 1.78 -0.34 -18.94
N PRO A 95 2.35 -0.79 -20.07
CA PRO A 95 2.70 0.14 -21.14
C PRO A 95 1.42 0.80 -21.65
N SER A 96 1.39 2.13 -21.62
CA SER A 96 0.35 2.93 -22.25
C SER A 96 0.08 2.39 -23.66
N ASN A 97 -1.12 1.82 -23.88
CA ASN A 97 -1.57 1.33 -25.19
C ASN A 97 -1.48 2.40 -26.29
N ALA A 98 -1.33 3.69 -25.94
CA ALA A 98 -1.12 4.78 -26.87
C ALA A 98 0.26 4.79 -27.57
N ALA A 99 1.25 4.03 -27.06
CA ALA A 99 2.56 3.88 -27.69
C ALA A 99 2.61 2.72 -28.70
N ILE A 100 1.83 1.65 -28.48
CA ILE A 100 1.85 0.44 -29.31
C ILE A 100 1.10 0.63 -30.64
N ALA A 101 0.06 1.46 -30.67
CA ALA A 101 -0.79 1.64 -31.86
C ALA A 101 -0.17 2.51 -32.98
N ARG A 102 0.96 3.19 -32.77
CA ARG A 102 1.57 4.10 -33.78
C ARG A 102 2.63 3.49 -34.67
N ARG A 103 2.92 2.18 -34.53
CA ARG A 103 4.01 1.52 -35.28
C ARG A 103 3.58 0.49 -36.33
N GLY A 104 2.29 0.32 -36.58
CA GLY A 104 1.82 -0.82 -37.37
C GLY A 104 0.58 -0.59 -38.20
N PHE A 105 0.48 0.48 -38.99
CA PHE A 105 -0.48 0.52 -40.11
C PHE A 105 -0.14 1.66 -41.09
N GLY A 106 0.90 1.51 -41.90
CA GLY A 106 1.17 2.53 -42.92
C GLY A 106 2.48 2.40 -43.65
N GLU A 107 2.67 1.34 -44.46
CA GLU A 107 3.44 1.44 -45.71
C GLU A 107 3.42 0.08 -46.44
N LYS A 108 2.47 -0.06 -47.36
CA LYS A 108 2.66 -0.81 -48.61
C LYS A 108 1.64 -0.27 -49.61
N ARG A 109 1.85 0.99 -50.02
CA ARG A 109 1.26 1.51 -51.25
C ARG A 109 1.94 0.82 -52.43
N MET A 110 1.06 0.37 -53.32
CA MET A 110 1.27 -0.16 -54.65
C MET A 110 2.39 0.55 -55.44
N SER A 111 3.17 -0.21 -56.21
CA SER A 111 3.72 0.22 -57.51
C SER A 111 4.57 -0.89 -58.15
N ARG A 112 4.06 -1.45 -59.25
CA ARG A 112 4.77 -1.96 -60.45
C ARG A 112 3.65 -2.53 -61.34
N GLY A 113 3.16 -1.84 -62.35
CA GLY A 113 3.88 -1.06 -63.35
C GLY A 113 4.16 -1.98 -64.53
N ALA A 114 3.48 -1.69 -65.64
CA ALA A 114 3.36 -2.46 -66.87
C ALA A 114 4.66 -2.66 -67.67
N GLY A 115 4.62 -3.64 -68.58
CA GLY A 115 5.55 -3.84 -69.70
C GLY A 115 6.05 -5.30 -69.75
N GLY A 116 5.93 -6.06 -70.82
CA GLY A 116 5.42 -5.85 -72.16
C GLY A 116 5.70 -7.10 -73.01
N LEU A 117 5.14 -7.08 -74.23
CA LEU A 117 5.32 -8.01 -75.37
C LEU A 117 4.60 -9.36 -75.28
#